data_AF-A0A962I9Y1-F1
#
_entry.id   AF-A0A962I9Y1-F1
#
_cell.length_a   1.000
_cell.length_b   1.000
_cell.length_c   1.000
_cell.angle_alpha   90.00
_cell.angle_beta   90.00
_cell.angle_gamma   90.00
#
_symmetry.space_group_name_H-M   'P 1'
#
loop_
_entity.id
_entity.type
_entity.pdbx_description
1 polymer ?
#
loop_
_entity_poly.entity_id
_entity_poly.type
_entity_poly.pdbx_seq_one_letter_code
_entity_poly.pdbx_strand_id
1 'polypeptide(L)'
;FLADGDTSGGNSGSPVLNGRGELVGVNFDRVWENVAGDFGFNPALSRNVSVDVRYLLWLLERVERADALLGELGFTVSASD
;
A
#
# COMPACT_ATOMS: atom_id res chain seq x y z
N PHE A 1 -1.06 0.51 -6.60
CA PHE A 1 -0.21 0.06 -7.72
C PHE A 1 -0.09 -1.45 -7.70
N LEU A 2 0.34 -2.04 -8.82
CA LEU A 2 0.66 -3.47 -8.92
C LEU A 2 2.17 -3.68 -8.75
N ALA A 3 2.54 -4.78 -8.10
CA ALA A 3 3.93 -5.26 -8.05
C ALA A 3 3.96 -6.78 -8.24
N ASP A 4 5.13 -7.34 -8.46
CA ASP A 4 5.39 -8.77 -8.67
C ASP A 4 5.75 -9.52 -7.38
N GLY A 5 5.35 -8.96 -6.22
CA GLY A 5 5.52 -9.61 -4.94
C GLY A 5 4.68 -10.89 -4.83
N ASP A 6 5.30 -11.96 -4.36
CA ASP A 6 4.60 -13.21 -4.07
C ASP A 6 3.85 -13.09 -2.74
N THR A 7 2.54 -12.96 -2.84
CA THR A 7 1.65 -12.77 -1.68
C THR A 7 0.55 -13.82 -1.70
N SER A 8 0.04 -14.13 -0.51
CA SER A 8 -1.10 -15.03 -0.24
C SER A 8 -1.96 -14.50 0.90
N GLY A 9 -3.01 -15.24 1.26
CA GLY A 9 -3.80 -14.97 2.47
C GLY A 9 -2.89 -14.77 3.69
N GLY A 10 -3.16 -13.72 4.46
CA GLY A 10 -2.31 -13.27 5.56
C GLY A 10 -1.41 -12.07 5.23
N ASN A 11 -1.23 -11.72 3.95
CA ASN A 11 -0.46 -10.53 3.56
C ASN A 11 -1.29 -9.23 3.54
N SER A 12 -2.59 -9.27 3.85
CA SER A 12 -3.41 -8.06 3.96
C SER A 12 -2.86 -7.15 5.06
N GLY A 13 -2.60 -5.89 4.72
CA GLY A 13 -1.98 -4.90 5.61
C GLY A 13 -0.46 -4.89 5.58
N SER A 14 0.20 -5.75 4.78
CA SER A 14 1.67 -5.77 4.72
C SER A 14 2.24 -4.46 4.16
N PRO A 15 3.31 -3.91 4.77
CA PRO A 15 3.98 -2.72 4.25
C PRO A 15 4.75 -3.06 2.97
N VAL A 16 4.60 -2.22 1.94
CA VAL A 16 5.43 -2.25 0.74
C VAL A 16 6.52 -1.20 0.89
N LEU A 17 7.79 -1.62 0.82
CA LEU A 17 8.94 -0.77 1.04
C LEU A 17 9.70 -0.50 -0.27
N ASN A 18 10.28 0.69 -0.40
CA ASN A 18 11.22 0.97 -1.48
C ASN A 18 12.64 0.44 -1.18
N GLY A 19 13.59 0.64 -2.10
CA GLY A 19 14.98 0.20 -1.94
C GLY A 19 15.76 0.81 -0.77
N ARG A 20 15.19 1.79 -0.05
CA ARG A 20 15.74 2.37 1.18
C ARG A 20 15.02 1.91 2.45
N GLY A 21 14.02 1.04 2.33
CA GLY A 21 13.20 0.59 3.47
C GLY A 21 12.10 1.56 3.89
N GLU A 22 11.77 2.56 3.06
CA GLU A 22 10.68 3.51 3.37
C GLU A 22 9.34 2.98 2.84
N LEU A 23 8.25 3.22 3.58
CA LEU A 23 6.90 2.81 3.21
C LEU A 23 6.42 3.55 1.95
N VAL A 24 6.02 2.79 0.92
CA VAL A 24 5.47 3.32 -0.33
C VAL A 24 4.05 2.83 -0.64
N GLY A 25 3.59 1.79 0.05
CA GLY A 25 2.22 1.32 -0.08
C GLY A 25 1.85 0.28 0.96
N VAL A 26 0.57 -0.10 0.95
CA VAL A 26 0.05 -1.16 1.83
C VAL A 26 -0.64 -2.19 0.96
N ASN A 27 -0.20 -3.44 1.06
CA ASN A 27 -0.78 -4.55 0.32
C ASN A 27 -2.18 -4.86 0.85
N PHE A 28 -3.17 -5.02 -0.03
CA PHE A 28 -4.52 -5.38 0.40
C PHE A 28 -5.11 -6.58 -0.37
N ASP A 29 -4.67 -6.82 -1.61
CA ASP A 29 -5.24 -7.89 -2.43
C ASP A 29 -4.24 -8.40 -3.49
N ARG A 30 -4.71 -9.28 -4.37
CA ARG A 30 -4.00 -9.82 -5.55
C ARG A 30 -4.92 -9.76 -6.77
N VAL A 31 -4.33 -9.75 -7.96
CA VAL A 31 -5.13 -9.82 -9.19
C VAL A 31 -5.79 -11.20 -9.34
N TRP A 32 -6.89 -11.26 -10.07
CA TRP A 32 -7.65 -12.49 -10.31
C TRP A 32 -6.79 -13.62 -10.88
N GLU A 33 -5.88 -13.30 -11.80
CA GLU A 33 -4.97 -14.24 -12.45
C GLU A 33 -4.01 -14.93 -11.44
N ASN A 34 -3.89 -14.39 -10.22
CA ASN A 34 -3.08 -14.94 -9.14
C ASN A 34 -3.88 -15.76 -8.11
N VAL A 35 -5.13 -16.14 -8.39
CA VAL A 35 -5.94 -16.99 -7.49
C VAL A 35 -5.26 -18.34 -7.21
N ALA A 36 -4.62 -18.94 -8.21
CA ALA A 36 -3.86 -20.18 -8.05
C ALA A 36 -2.44 -19.97 -7.49
N GLY A 37 -2.06 -18.73 -7.17
CA GLY A 37 -0.72 -18.36 -6.69
C GLY A 37 -0.30 -19.10 -5.42
N ASP A 38 -1.27 -19.51 -4.60
CA ASP A 38 -1.03 -20.28 -3.38
C ASP A 38 -0.40 -21.66 -3.64
N PHE A 39 -0.51 -22.17 -4.87
CA PHE A 39 0.05 -23.46 -5.30
C PHE A 39 1.23 -23.32 -6.26
N GLY A 40 1.51 -22.10 -6.75
CA GLY A 40 2.61 -21.85 -7.67
C GLY A 40 2.60 -20.42 -8.23
N PHE A 41 3.74 -19.74 -8.09
CA PHE A 41 3.93 -18.39 -8.60
C PHE A 41 4.16 -18.37 -10.12
N ASN A 42 3.47 -17.49 -10.85
CA ASN A 42 3.68 -17.26 -12.28
C ASN A 42 4.19 -15.83 -12.54
N PRO A 43 5.46 -15.62 -12.90
CA PRO A 43 6.03 -14.28 -13.06
C PRO A 43 5.32 -13.43 -14.14
N ALA A 44 4.67 -14.07 -15.12
CA ALA A 44 3.94 -13.37 -16.17
C ALA A 44 2.57 -12.83 -15.70
N LEU A 45 1.97 -13.42 -14.66
CA LEU A 45 0.59 -13.14 -14.25
C LEU A 45 0.43 -12.69 -12.80
N SER A 46 1.24 -13.23 -11.89
CA SER A 46 1.13 -13.00 -10.45
C SER A 46 1.45 -11.55 -10.10
N ARG A 47 0.44 -10.79 -9.67
CA ARG A 47 0.60 -9.42 -9.18
C ARG A 47 -0.15 -9.22 -7.87
N ASN A 48 0.50 -8.55 -6.93
CA ASN A 48 -0.14 -8.08 -5.71
C ASN A 48 -0.64 -6.64 -5.90
N VAL A 49 -1.74 -6.30 -5.24
CA VAL A 49 -2.41 -5.00 -5.32
C VAL A 49 -2.20 -4.25 -4.02
N SER A 50 -1.62 -3.05 -4.15
CA SER A 50 -1.31 -2.19 -3.00
C SER A 50 -1.95 -0.82 -3.14
N VAL A 51 -2.41 -0.23 -2.05
CA VAL A 51 -2.74 1.19 -2.01
C VAL A 51 -1.45 2.00 -1.95
N ASP A 52 -1.39 3.10 -2.67
CA ASP A 52 -0.23 4.01 -2.67
C ASP A 52 -0.22 4.85 -1.39
N VAL A 53 0.95 4.99 -0.74
CA VAL A 53 1.05 5.79 0.50
C VAL A 53 0.62 7.24 0.29
N ARG A 54 0.80 7.81 -0.91
CA ARG A 54 0.37 9.18 -1.22
C ARG A 54 -1.16 9.31 -1.19
N TYR A 55 -1.87 8.27 -1.60
CA TYR A 55 -3.33 8.26 -1.51
C TYR A 55 -3.80 8.16 -0.06
N LEU A 56 -3.12 7.35 0.77
CA LEU A 56 -3.40 7.29 2.21
C LEU A 56 -3.17 8.65 2.87
N LEU A 57 -2.04 9.30 2.61
CA LEU A 57 -1.74 10.63 3.15
C LEU A 57 -2.75 11.69 2.66
N TRP A 58 -3.09 11.68 1.37
CA TRP A 58 -4.13 12.56 0.82
C TRP A 58 -5.49 12.34 1.49
N LEU A 59 -5.87 11.09 1.75
CA LEU A 59 -7.14 10.75 2.41
C LEU A 59 -7.14 11.26 3.86
N LEU A 60 -6.05 11.03 4.60
CA LEU A 60 -5.89 11.54 5.96
C LEU A 60 -5.95 13.06 6.01
N GLU A 61 -5.30 13.76 5.09
CA GLU A 61 -5.25 15.22 5.04
C GLU A 61 -6.57 15.84 4.58
N ARG A 62 -7.12 15.38 3.45
CA ARG A 62 -8.20 16.06 2.71
C ARG A 62 -9.59 15.57 3.04
N VAL A 63 -9.73 14.31 3.44
CA VAL A 63 -11.03 13.67 3.68
C VAL A 63 -11.27 13.58 5.19
N GLU A 64 -10.35 12.96 5.91
CA GLU A 64 -10.51 12.68 7.34
C GLU A 64 -10.10 13.85 8.24
N ARG A 65 -9.32 14.81 7.72
CA ARG A 65 -8.75 15.94 8.49
C ARG A 65 -7.99 15.47 9.73
N ALA A 66 -7.18 14.43 9.56
CA ALA A 66 -6.48 13.71 10.63
C ALA A 66 -5.12 14.36 10.98
N ASP A 67 -5.12 15.65 11.31
CA ASP A 67 -3.90 16.45 11.49
C ASP A 67 -2.97 15.91 12.59
N ALA A 68 -3.55 15.40 13.69
CA ALA A 68 -2.79 14.80 14.79
C ALA A 68 -2.00 13.56 14.34
N LEU A 69 -2.62 12.70 13.54
CA LEU A 69 -1.98 11.49 13.03
C LEU A 69 -0.90 11.84 11.99
N LEU A 70 -1.17 12.82 11.11
CA LEU A 70 -0.16 13.33 10.18
C LEU A 70 1.05 13.92 10.92
N GLY A 71 0.81 14.64 12.02
CA GLY A 71 1.87 15.14 12.91
C GLY A 71 2.69 14.03 13.57
N GLU A 72 2.06 12.96 14.05
CA GLU A 72 2.75 11.77 14.59
C GLU A 72 3.65 11.11 13.54
N LEU A 73 3.18 11.05 12.29
CA LEU A 73 3.91 10.52 11.15
C LEU A 73 5.00 11.48 10.61
N GLY A 74 5.18 12.64 11.22
CA GLY A 74 6.21 13.62 10.86
C GLY A 74 5.86 14.53 9.67
N PHE A 75 4.60 14.59 9.25
CA PHE A 75 4.14 15.49 8.21
C PHE A 75 3.68 16.82 8.80
N THR A 76 4.05 17.93 8.14
CA THR A 76 3.48 19.25 8.45
C THR A 76 2.24 19.46 7.60
N VAL A 77 1.09 19.64 8.24
CA VAL A 77 -0.15 20.00 7.55
C VAL A 77 -0.08 21.49 7.20
N SER A 78 -0.14 21.83 5.91
CA SER A 78 -0.29 23.22 5.50
C SER A 78 -1.68 23.71 5.92
N ALA A 79 -1.78 24.92 6.46
CA ALA A 79 -3.07 25.54 6.74
C ALA A 79 -3.96 25.46 5.49
N SER A 80 -5.12 24.84 5.62
CA SER A 80 -6.11 24.78 4.55
C SER A 80 -6.65 26.19 4.30
N ASP A 81 -6.56 26.66 3.05
CA ASP A 81 -7.28 27.85 2.56
C ASP A 81 -8.81 27.71 2.74
#